data_AF-A0A523CZG1-F1
#
_entry.id   AF-A0A523CZG1-F1
#
_cell.length_a   1.000
_cell.length_b   1.000
_cell.length_c   1.000
_cell.angle_alpha   90.00
_cell.angle_beta   90.00
_cell.angle_gamma   90.00
#
_symmetry.space_group_name_H-M   'P 1'
#
loop_
_entity.id
_entity.type
_entity.pdbx_description
1 polymer ?
#
loop_
_entity_poly.entity_id
_entity_poly.type
_entity_poly.pdbx_seq_one_letter_code
_entity_poly.pdbx_strand_id
1 'polypeptide(L)' 'MIRRLIAACILSLALAAPAVAGEGKLAVGRPFPDLTLPALEDGRPVSIRDFRGRKLILHIFASW' A
#
# COMPACT_ATOMS: atom_id res chain seq x y z
N MET A 1 5.41 19.72 -37.38
CA MET A 1 5.29 18.34 -36.84
C MET A 1 6.03 18.12 -35.52
N ILE A 2 7.23 18.69 -35.32
CA ILE A 2 8.05 18.58 -34.08
C ILE A 2 7.34 19.00 -32.77
N ARG A 3 6.48 20.03 -32.80
CA ARG A 3 5.75 20.52 -31.62
C ARG A 3 4.77 19.48 -31.02
N ARG A 4 4.24 18.56 -31.83
CA ARG A 4 3.34 17.49 -31.35
C ARG A 4 4.10 16.32 -30.71
N LEU A 5 5.35 16.09 -31.12
CA LEU A 5 6.23 15.06 -30.56
C LEU A 5 6.75 15.45 -29.17
N ILE A 6 7.06 16.74 -28.95
CA ILE A 6 7.48 17.25 -27.64
C ILE A 6 6.33 17.15 -26.62
N ALA A 7 5.11 17.50 -27.02
CA ALA A 7 3.93 17.39 -26.15
C ALA A 7 3.64 15.94 -25.74
N ALA A 8 3.83 14.98 -26.64
CA ALA A 8 3.66 13.55 -26.34
C ALA A 8 4.73 13.01 -25.37
N CYS A 9 5.99 13.47 -25.49
CA CYS A 9 7.05 13.07 -24.57
C CYS A 9 6.86 13.61 -23.14
N ILE A 10 6.32 14.82 -23.00
CA ILE A 10 6.01 15.42 -21.69
C ILE A 10 4.84 14.69 -21.01
N LEU A 11 3.85 14.21 -21.78
CA LEU A 11 2.71 13.48 -21.23
C LEU A 11 3.09 12.07 -20.75
N SER A 12 4.02 11.39 -21.42
CA SER A 12 4.50 10.06 -21.02
C SER A 12 5.37 10.07 -19.76
N LEU A 13 6.06 11.19 -19.47
CA LEU A 13 6.93 11.29 -18.29
C LEU A 13 6.15 11.50 -16.98
N ALA A 14 4.91 12.00 -17.06
CA ALA A 14 4.06 12.25 -15.88
C ALA A 14 3.42 10.98 -15.30
N LEU A 15 3.40 9.86 -16.04
CA LEU A 15 2.71 8.64 -15.62
C LEU A 15 3.61 7.65 -14.85
N ALA A 16 4.91 7.92 -14.76
CA ALA A 16 5.90 7.10 -14.05
C ALA A 16 6.31 7.69 -12.69
N ALA A 17 5.41 8.44 -12.03
CA ALA A 17 5.68 8.89 -10.68
C ALA A 17 5.83 7.67 -9.75
N PRO A 18 6.94 7.54 -9.00
CA PRO A 18 7.05 6.49 -8.01
C PRO A 18 5.91 6.66 -7.00
N ALA A 19 5.28 5.57 -6.60
CA ALA A 19 4.37 5.59 -5.48
C ALA A 19 5.18 5.99 -4.23
N VAL A 20 5.05 7.25 -3.83
CA VAL A 20 5.64 7.73 -2.58
C VAL A 20 4.78 7.14 -1.47
N ALA A 21 5.26 6.06 -0.85
CA ALA A 21 4.66 5.57 0.38
C ALA A 21 4.74 6.70 1.41
N GLY A 22 3.59 7.25 1.81
CA GLY A 22 3.54 8.18 2.91
C GLY A 22 4.13 7.50 4.15
N GLU A 23 4.97 8.21 4.90
CA GLU A 23 5.51 7.71 6.16
C GLU A 23 4.37 7.53 7.19
N GLY A 24 3.64 6.43 7.09
CA GLY A 24 2.89 5.88 8.20
C GLY A 24 3.92 5.41 9.23
N LYS A 25 4.34 6.30 10.13
CA LYS A 25 5.35 5.99 11.15
C LYS A 25 4.78 4.97 12.13
N LEU A 26 4.91 3.69 11.79
CA LEU A 26 4.83 2.61 12.76
C LEU A 26 5.92 2.86 13.80
N ALA A 27 5.51 3.05 15.05
CA ALA A 27 6.40 3.37 16.14
C ALA A 27 6.04 2.52 17.36
N VAL A 28 7.05 2.13 18.12
CA VAL A 28 6.87 1.32 19.33
C VAL A 28 5.99 2.08 20.34
N GLY A 29 5.03 1.36 20.94
CA GLY A 29 4.08 1.94 21.90
C GLY A 29 2.93 2.74 21.27
N ARG A 30 2.93 2.96 19.95
CA ARG A 30 1.77 3.54 19.25
C ARG A 30 0.81 2.44 18.82
N PRO A 31 -0.52 2.68 18.86
CA PRO A 31 -1.48 1.75 18.29
C PRO A 31 -1.17 1.48 16.82
N PHE A 32 -1.27 0.21 16.42
CA PHE A 32 -1.17 -0.16 15.02
C PHE A 32 -2.39 0.40 14.25
N PRO A 33 -2.24 0.85 12.98
CA PRO A 33 -3.35 1.37 12.18
C PRO A 33 -4.49 0.37 12.03
N ASP A 34 -5.70 0.88 11.96
CA ASP A 34 -6.86 0.02 11.71
C ASP A 34 -6.87 -0.41 10.24
N LEU A 35 -6.46 -1.65 10.01
CA LEU A 35 -6.30 -2.26 8.70
C LEU A 35 -7.32 -3.38 8.50
N THR A 36 -7.90 -3.42 7.30
CA THR A 36 -8.77 -4.52 6.84
C THR A 36 -8.17 -5.08 5.56
N LEU A 37 -7.95 -6.39 5.52
CA LEU A 37 -7.37 -7.11 4.39
C LEU A 37 -8.28 -8.28 4.00
N PRO A 38 -8.25 -8.73 2.74
CA PRO A 38 -8.91 -9.97 2.36
C PRO A 38 -8.22 -11.16 3.04
N ALA A 39 -9.01 -12.09 3.57
CA ALA A 39 -8.50 -13.37 4.05
C ALA A 39 -7.93 -14.19 2.89
N LEU A 40 -6.86 -14.95 3.17
CA LEU A 40 -6.24 -15.80 2.16
C LEU A 40 -7.15 -16.94 1.69
N GLU A 41 -8.00 -17.46 2.58
CA GLU A 41 -8.83 -18.64 2.32
C GLU A 41 -10.03 -18.35 1.40
N ASP A 42 -10.79 -17.29 1.69
CA ASP A 42 -12.07 -17.00 1.04
C ASP A 42 -12.21 -15.56 0.52
N GLY A 43 -11.16 -14.74 0.66
CA GLY A 43 -11.15 -13.33 0.24
C GLY A 43 -12.04 -12.42 1.07
N ARG A 44 -12.70 -12.91 2.13
CA ARG A 44 -13.59 -12.08 2.94
C ARG A 44 -12.79 -11.01 3.70
N PRO A 45 -13.37 -9.82 3.94
CA PRO A 45 -12.71 -8.80 4.74
C PRO A 45 -12.44 -9.28 6.17
N VAL A 46 -11.20 -9.16 6.61
CA VAL A 46 -10.77 -9.43 7.99
C VAL A 46 -10.09 -8.18 8.54
N SER A 47 -10.52 -7.73 9.72
CA SER A 47 -9.93 -6.57 10.37
C SER A 47 -8.84 -6.98 11.35
N ILE A 48 -7.78 -6.18 11.47
CA ILE A 48 -6.79 -6.38 12.54
C ILE A 48 -7.41 -6.24 13.93
N ARG A 49 -8.54 -5.53 14.06
CA ARG A 49 -9.28 -5.38 15.31
C ARG A 49 -9.84 -6.70 15.84
N ASP A 50 -10.10 -7.66 14.94
CA ASP A 50 -10.64 -8.98 15.28
C ASP A 50 -9.62 -9.83 16.09
N PHE A 51 -8.36 -9.39 16.15
CA PHE A 51 -7.29 -10.04 16.89
C PHE A 51 -6.90 -9.35 18.21
N ARG A 52 -7.62 -8.29 18.62
CA ARG A 52 -7.36 -7.61 19.89
C ARG A 52 -7.47 -8.56 21.08
N GLY A 53 -6.69 -8.29 22.13
CA GLY A 53 -6.55 -9.18 23.29
C GLY A 53 -5.57 -10.34 23.09
N ARG A 54 -5.01 -10.50 21.89
CA ARG A 54 -3.97 -11.49 21.58
C ARG A 54 -2.69 -10.79 21.11
N LYS A 55 -1.52 -11.42 21.36
CA LYS A 55 -0.27 -11.01 20.72
C LYS A 55 -0.36 -11.34 19.22
N LEU A 56 -0.13 -10.36 18.37
CA LEU A 56 -0.26 -10.47 16.92
C LEU A 56 1.08 -10.18 16.25
N ILE A 57 1.44 -11.01 15.26
CA ILE A 57 2.57 -10.78 14.36
C ILE A 57 2.00 -10.54 12.97
N LEU A 58 2.39 -9.45 12.32
CA LEU A 58 2.07 -9.18 10.93
C LEU A 58 3.25 -9.61 10.06
N HIS A 59 3.04 -10.63 9.22
CA HIS A 59 4.03 -11.10 8.26
C HIS A 59 3.65 -10.58 6.87
N ILE A 60 4.42 -9.62 6.35
CA ILE A 60 4.22 -9.05 5.01
C ILE A 60 5.26 -9.67 4.09
N PHE A 61 4.80 -10.28 3.00
CA PHE A 61 5.67 -10.89 2.00
C PHE A 61 5.13 -10.61 0.60
N ALA A 62 5.98 -10.80 -0.39
CA ALA A 62 5.58 -10.85 -1.78
C ALA A 62 6.37 -11.96 -2.48
N SER A 63 5.72 -12.70 -3.40
CA SER A 63 6.27 -13.93 -4.00
C SER A 63 6.99 -13.72 -5.33
N TRP A 64 7.20 -12.46 -5.73
CA TRP A 64 7.75 -12.08 -7.03
C TRP A 64 9.24 -11.76 -6.96
#